data_AF-A0A1J5C2U5-F1
#
_entry.id   AF-A0A1J5C2U5-F1
#
_cell.length_a   1.000
_cell.length_b   1.000
_cell.length_c   1.000
_cell.angle_alpha   90.00
_cell.angle_beta   90.00
_cell.angle_gamma   90.00
#
_symmetry.space_group_name_H-M   'P 1'
#
loop_
_entity.id
_entity.type
_entity.pdbx_description
1 polymer ?
#
loop_
_entity_poly.entity_id
_entity_poly.type
_entity_poly.pdbx_seq_one_letter_code
_entity_poly.pdbx_strand_id
1 'polypeptide(L)'
;MNPRIIAVTAHDDYTLLLTFANGEVRHFDMTPYLGYPAFEPLRQVAFFKLARASHGTATWPKEIDFDPDTLYLEGRPAKLEEQAA
;
A
#
# COMPACT_ATOMS: atom_id res chain seq x y z
N MET A 1 -2.82 -7.02 17.89
CA MET A 1 -1.91 -6.89 16.73
C MET A 1 -2.78 -6.74 15.50
N ASN A 2 -2.49 -5.75 14.66
CA ASN A 2 -3.23 -5.55 13.41
C ASN A 2 -2.96 -6.70 12.43
N PRO A 3 -3.90 -7.02 11.52
CA PRO A 3 -3.66 -8.04 10.51
C PRO A 3 -2.51 -7.63 9.58
N ARG A 4 -1.81 -8.62 9.00
CA ARG A 4 -0.68 -8.39 8.10
C ARG A 4 -1.11 -8.41 6.64
N ILE A 5 -0.36 -7.71 5.80
CA ILE A 5 -0.64 -7.59 4.37
C ILE A 5 -0.20 -8.86 3.64
N ILE A 6 -1.07 -9.38 2.79
CA ILE A 6 -0.82 -10.58 1.97
C ILE A 6 -0.81 -10.27 0.46
N ALA A 7 -1.42 -9.15 0.04
CA ALA A 7 -1.35 -8.67 -1.34
C ALA A 7 -1.37 -7.14 -1.38
N VAL A 8 -0.71 -6.59 -2.41
CA VAL A 8 -0.63 -5.15 -2.68
C VAL A 8 -0.84 -4.94 -4.18
N THR A 9 -1.68 -3.98 -4.53
CA THR A 9 -1.75 -3.41 -5.89
C THR A 9 -1.44 -1.93 -5.80
N ALA A 10 -0.54 -1.43 -6.64
CA ALA A 10 -0.16 -0.03 -6.71
C ALA A 10 -0.78 0.64 -7.94
N HIS A 11 -1.34 1.84 -7.76
CA HIS A 11 -2.00 2.61 -8.80
C HIS A 11 -1.16 3.82 -9.24
N ASP A 12 -1.52 4.41 -10.37
CA ASP A 12 -0.78 5.53 -10.99
C ASP A 12 -0.89 6.85 -10.20
N ASP A 13 -1.86 6.94 -9.28
CA ASP A 13 -2.14 8.08 -8.41
C ASP A 13 -1.46 7.96 -7.02
N TYR A 14 -0.47 7.09 -6.89
CA TYR A 14 0.23 6.79 -5.64
C TYR A 14 -0.65 6.18 -4.54
N THR A 15 -1.79 5.62 -4.90
CA THR A 15 -2.58 4.81 -3.96
C THR A 15 -2.18 3.34 -3.99
N LEU A 16 -2.33 2.68 -2.84
CA LEU A 16 -2.18 1.25 -2.69
C LEU A 16 -3.54 0.63 -2.35
N LEU A 17 -3.89 -0.46 -3.02
CA LEU A 17 -4.92 -1.39 -2.59
C LEU A 17 -4.25 -2.54 -1.82
N LEU A 18 -4.58 -2.65 -0.54
CA LEU A 18 -3.97 -3.59 0.40
C LEU A 18 -4.96 -4.67 0.78
N THR A 19 -4.59 -5.93 0.63
CA THR A 19 -5.36 -7.07 1.17
C THR A 19 -4.67 -7.59 2.42
N PHE A 20 -5.43 -7.65 3.51
CA PHE A 20 -4.98 -8.13 4.81
C PHE A 20 -5.34 -9.61 5.02
N ALA A 21 -4.58 -10.29 5.87
CA ALA A 21 -4.74 -11.72 6.15
C ALA A 21 -6.11 -12.09 6.77
N ASN A 22 -6.85 -11.12 7.29
CA ASN A 22 -8.21 -11.30 7.81
C ASN A 22 -9.31 -11.07 6.75
N GLY A 23 -8.92 -10.85 5.49
CA GLY A 23 -9.84 -10.59 4.37
C GLY A 23 -10.22 -9.12 4.18
N GLU A 24 -9.80 -8.21 5.07
CA GLU A 24 -10.03 -6.78 4.84
C GLU A 24 -9.25 -6.29 3.63
N VAL A 25 -9.87 -5.37 2.89
CA VAL A 25 -9.23 -4.65 1.79
C VAL A 25 -9.30 -3.16 2.09
N ARG A 26 -8.18 -2.45 1.97
CA ARG A 26 -8.09 -1.02 2.25
C ARG A 26 -7.32 -0.27 1.15
N HIS A 27 -7.76 0.95 0.86
CA HIS A 27 -7.02 1.92 0.08
C HIS A 27 -6.12 2.76 1.00
N PHE A 28 -4.88 2.97 0.60
CA PHE A 28 -3.93 3.80 1.32
C PHE A 28 -3.32 4.83 0.36
N ASP A 29 -3.35 6.11 0.72
CA ASP A 29 -2.76 7.20 -0.06
C ASP A 29 -1.31 7.44 0.41
N MET A 30 -0.34 7.16 -0.46
CA MET A 30 1.08 7.37 -0.15
C MET A 30 1.52 8.82 -0.36
N THR A 31 0.72 9.66 -1.03
CA THR A 31 1.08 11.04 -1.40
C THR A 31 1.64 11.86 -0.23
N PRO A 32 1.04 11.84 0.98
CA PRO A 32 1.56 12.60 2.13
C PRO A 32 2.96 12.16 2.57
N TYR A 33 3.35 10.91 2.28
CA TYR A 33 4.62 10.32 2.71
C TYR A 33 5.72 10.46 1.66
N LEU A 34 5.40 10.72 0.39
CA LEU A 34 6.41 10.89 -0.66
C LEU A 34 7.37 12.07 -0.40
N GLY A 35 7.06 12.93 0.57
CA GLY A 35 7.96 13.97 1.08
C GLY A 35 9.19 13.46 1.82
N TYR A 36 9.14 12.26 2.40
CA TYR A 36 10.22 11.72 3.22
C TYR A 36 11.41 11.24 2.37
N PRO A 37 12.66 11.56 2.77
CA PRO A 37 13.85 11.15 2.01
C PRO A 37 13.95 9.64 1.75
N ALA A 38 13.46 8.81 2.68
CA ALA A 38 13.43 7.34 2.53
C ALA A 38 12.54 6.88 1.35
N PHE A 39 11.55 7.68 0.98
CA PHE A 39 10.59 7.38 -0.08
C PHE A 39 10.84 8.16 -1.37
N GLU A 40 11.99 8.85 -1.49
CA GLU A 40 12.34 9.59 -2.70
C GLU A 40 12.24 8.74 -3.99
N PRO A 41 12.70 7.46 -4.01
CA PRO A 41 12.54 6.62 -5.21
C PRO A 41 11.08 6.35 -5.59
N LEU A 42 10.17 6.40 -4.61
CA LEU A 42 8.74 6.14 -4.81
C LEU A 42 8.04 7.31 -5.52
N ARG A 43 8.66 8.48 -5.65
CA ARG A 43 8.14 9.59 -6.48
C ARG A 43 8.13 9.31 -7.97
N GLN A 44 8.82 8.26 -8.41
CA GLN A 44 8.72 7.78 -9.78
C GLN A 44 7.63 6.71 -9.85
N VAL A 45 6.50 7.02 -10.49
CA VAL A 45 5.36 6.10 -10.59
C VAL A 45 5.75 4.70 -11.09
N ALA A 46 6.67 4.60 -12.06
CA ALA A 46 7.15 3.31 -12.55
C ALA A 46 7.86 2.48 -11.47
N PHE A 47 8.60 3.13 -10.57
CA PHE A 47 9.24 2.48 -9.42
C PHE A 47 8.23 2.19 -8.32
N PHE A 48 7.29 3.11 -8.05
CA PHE A 48 6.19 2.91 -7.11
C PHE A 48 5.35 1.67 -7.45
N LYS A 49 5.10 1.41 -8.73
CA LYS A 49 4.35 0.23 -9.19
C LYS A 49 5.06 -1.10 -8.98
N LEU A 50 6.32 -1.09 -8.53
CA LEU A 50 7.04 -2.29 -8.12
C LEU A 50 6.70 -2.74 -6.68
N ALA A 51 5.71 -2.11 -6.05
CA ALA A 51 5.21 -2.50 -4.73
C ALA A 51 4.80 -3.98 -4.71
N ARG A 52 5.17 -4.67 -3.63
CA ARG A 52 4.80 -6.07 -3.39
C ARG A 52 4.59 -6.33 -1.90
N ALA A 53 3.72 -7.28 -1.58
CA ALA A 53 3.59 -7.79 -0.22
C ALA A 53 4.81 -8.67 0.13
N SER A 54 5.49 -8.35 1.23
CA SER A 54 6.59 -9.14 1.77
C SER A 54 6.72 -8.93 3.27
N HIS A 55 7.05 -9.98 4.03
CA HIS A 55 7.17 -9.93 5.50
C HIS A 55 5.95 -9.33 6.24
N GLY A 56 4.75 -9.43 5.64
CA GLY A 56 3.52 -8.90 6.21
C GLY A 56 3.30 -7.40 6.00
N THR A 57 4.08 -6.74 5.14
CA THR A 57 3.93 -5.32 4.78
C THR A 57 4.10 -5.06 3.27
N ALA A 58 3.87 -3.82 2.84
CA ALA A 58 4.21 -3.34 1.50
C ALA A 58 5.70 -3.01 1.40
N THR A 59 6.35 -3.51 0.35
CA THR A 59 7.78 -3.34 0.09
C THR A 59 8.05 -3.00 -1.36
N TRP A 60 9.19 -2.37 -1.62
CA TRP A 60 9.72 -2.03 -2.94
C TRP A 60 11.15 -2.55 -3.07
N PRO A 61 11.75 -2.54 -4.28
CA PRO A 61 13.18 -2.75 -4.44
C PRO A 61 14.00 -1.78 -3.57
N LYS A 62 15.26 -2.14 -3.30
CA LYS A 62 16.19 -1.37 -2.44
C LYS A 62 15.77 -1.30 -0.97
N GLU A 63 15.15 -2.36 -0.46
CA GLU A 63 14.83 -2.52 0.97
C GLU A 63 13.91 -1.42 1.52
N ILE A 64 13.14 -0.77 0.66
CA ILE A 64 12.11 0.19 1.09
C ILE A 64 10.90 -0.61 1.51
N ASP A 65 10.45 -0.40 2.73
CA ASP A 65 9.21 -0.90 3.28
C ASP A 65 8.40 0.25 3.89
N PHE A 66 7.17 -0.07 4.29
CA PHE A 66 6.32 0.85 5.01
C PHE A 66 5.80 0.18 6.28
N ASP A 67 5.55 0.95 7.33
CA ASP A 67 5.05 0.40 8.58
C ASP A 67 3.66 -0.26 8.39
N PRO A 68 3.51 -1.56 8.67
CA PRO A 68 2.25 -2.28 8.43
C PRO A 68 1.11 -1.79 9.35
N ASP A 69 1.42 -1.24 10.52
CA ASP A 69 0.39 -0.75 11.44
C ASP A 69 -0.16 0.60 10.94
N THR A 70 0.67 1.49 10.41
CA THR A 70 0.24 2.72 9.72
C THR A 70 -0.61 2.38 8.49
N LEU A 71 -0.19 1.43 7.65
CA LEU A 71 -0.97 0.99 6.48
C LEU A 71 -2.38 0.50 6.87
N TYR A 72 -2.49 -0.18 8.02
CA TYR A 72 -3.78 -0.63 8.53
C TYR A 72 -4.61 0.52 9.14
N LEU A 73 -4.02 1.32 10.02
CA LEU A 73 -4.73 2.33 10.81
C LEU A 73 -5.21 3.52 9.96
N GLU A 74 -4.40 3.98 9.00
CA GLU A 74 -4.74 5.11 8.15
C GLU A 74 -5.36 4.68 6.81
N GLY A 75 -5.26 3.39 6.47
CA GLY A 75 -5.93 2.80 5.31
C GLY A 75 -7.45 2.88 5.44
N ARG A 76 -8.11 3.34 4.38
CA ARG A 76 -9.56 3.44 4.31
C ARG A 76 -10.16 2.14 3.77
N PRO A 77 -11.21 1.57 4.38
CA PRO A 77 -11.88 0.40 3.83
C PRO A 77 -12.22 0.59 2.35
N ALA A 78 -11.77 -0.33 1.50
CA ALA A 78 -12.24 -0.40 0.14
C ALA A 78 -13.72 -0.77 0.20
N LYS A 79 -14.59 0.14 -0.25
CA LYS A 79 -15.95 -0.30 -0.56
C LYS A 79 -15.82 -1.31 -1.69
N LEU A 80 -16.50 -2.45 -1.56
CA LEU A 80 -16.92 -3.21 -2.72
C LEU A 80 -17.75 -2.23 -3.55
N GLU A 81 -17.13 -1.53 -4.49
CA GLU A 81 -17.91 -1.04 -5.61
C GLU A 81 -18.36 -2.33 -6.31
N GLU A 82 -19.62 -2.67 -6.07
CA GLU A 82 -20.40 -3.50 -6.97
C GLU A 82 -20.04 -3.02 -8.38
N GLN A 83 -19.40 -3.91 -9.13
CA GLN A 83 -19.15 -3.68 -10.54
C GLN A 83 -20.49 -3.29 -11.15
N ALA A 84 -20.62 -2.01 -11.52
CA ALA A 84 -21.77 -1.55 -12.24
C ALA A 84 -21.85 -2.34 -13.56
N ALA A 85 -22.98 -3.02 -13.70
CA ALA A 85 -23.59 -3.67 -14.86
C ALA A 85 -22.91 -3.50 -16.23
#